data_AF-A0A8B6FHR6-F1
#
_entry.id   AF-A0A8B6FHR6-F1
#
_cell.length_a   1.000
_cell.length_b   1.000
_cell.length_c   1.000
_cell.angle_alpha   90.00
_cell.angle_beta   90.00
_cell.angle_gamma   90.00
#
_symmetry.space_group_name_H-M   'P 1'
#
loop_
_entity.id
_entity.type
_entity.pdbx_description
1 polymer ?
#
loop_
_entity_poly.entity_id
_entity_poly.type
_entity_poly.pdbx_seq_one_letter_code
_entity_poly.pdbx_strand_id
1 'polypeptide(L)'
;MAGNTAACSDTSEAIDLFKPQGLYLKPIAKINVCVQLPVLKEPGKTISNWEVMEKIKHMIKPHVFLSLKIVKSTLEFIRLEGELENKSLIKTLMQRLEGKTIKLSGFSETLKVKAGEAKISFPLKHDWDSYFRDAKHMNEMKPGERPDTIHFKDLPSRWFASYHSKTKDKPCEMVLRRVFEGFGEIRCVDIPMLDPYRKEILPGIQTFSFGQDLTFESYVQFKEYIGFMKAMDALRGMKFLYIGEDEKAYTANVKVDFDKSKHLSDKCIKKRRIERWKLQLLEKEREEKVKKEREETERKQEEERLKKENDEREKERRRTEKIEKKELRRKEREEKRRLQRLEKRRLEDEKKYQIKLALEERKFLIAQRKLESIRLLTELFERVKEEKVKEDLEKREIELEDERKKQVEAEALRKAEEKQRKEEQKRKRRMDLEHQEYELRHKILKNVKAKEEKKEEEIREQLRKKLAKKRGKVKLKSAIVLKK
;
A
#
# COMPACT_ATOMS: atom_id res chain seq x y z
N MET A 1 -57.07 -18.46 25.71
CA MET A 1 -58.08 -17.63 25.01
C MET A 1 -58.68 -16.71 26.06
N ALA A 2 -58.53 -15.39 25.92
CA ALA A 2 -59.04 -14.41 26.88
C ALA A 2 -59.29 -13.08 26.14
N GLY A 3 -60.27 -12.29 26.58
CA GLY A 3 -60.69 -11.07 25.88
C GLY A 3 -62.20 -11.03 25.71
N ASN A 4 -62.72 -11.59 24.61
CA ASN A 4 -64.13 -11.48 24.24
C ASN A 4 -64.80 -12.77 23.71
N THR A 5 -64.09 -13.91 23.67
CA THR A 5 -64.59 -15.16 23.06
C THR A 5 -65.08 -16.17 24.10
N ALA A 6 -66.29 -16.68 23.93
CA ALA A 6 -66.87 -17.78 24.71
C ALA A 6 -67.18 -18.99 23.80
N ALA A 7 -67.12 -20.22 24.32
CA ALA A 7 -67.59 -21.39 23.59
C ALA A 7 -69.11 -21.34 23.37
N CYS A 8 -69.60 -21.99 22.32
CA CYS A 8 -71.02 -22.10 21.98
C CYS A 8 -71.38 -23.58 21.83
N SER A 9 -72.47 -24.03 22.45
CA SER A 9 -72.94 -25.42 22.38
C SER A 9 -73.96 -25.61 21.26
N ASP A 10 -74.82 -24.61 21.04
CA ASP A 10 -75.88 -24.62 20.03
C ASP A 10 -75.58 -23.58 18.92
N THR A 11 -75.66 -24.00 17.66
CA THR A 11 -75.48 -23.17 16.46
C THR A 11 -76.77 -22.99 15.64
N SER A 12 -77.93 -23.45 16.13
CA SER A 12 -79.20 -23.50 15.39
C SER A 12 -79.74 -22.13 14.94
N GLU A 13 -79.44 -21.06 15.67
CA GLU A 13 -79.82 -19.68 15.31
C GLU A 13 -78.68 -18.94 14.54
N ALA A 14 -77.76 -19.66 13.88
CA ALA A 14 -76.69 -19.06 13.09
C ALA A 14 -77.16 -18.53 11.72
N ILE A 15 -76.60 -17.38 11.33
CA ILE A 15 -76.82 -16.72 10.04
C ILE A 15 -75.47 -16.62 9.33
N ASP A 16 -75.45 -16.95 8.04
CA ASP A 16 -74.24 -16.90 7.21
C ASP A 16 -73.65 -15.48 7.12
N LEU A 17 -72.37 -15.33 7.45
CA LEU A 17 -71.63 -14.08 7.24
C LEU A 17 -70.55 -14.26 6.17
N PHE A 18 -69.61 -15.19 6.39
CA PHE A 18 -68.55 -15.51 5.44
C PHE A 18 -68.01 -16.93 5.66
N LYS A 19 -68.68 -17.92 5.05
CA LYS A 19 -68.34 -19.36 5.15
C LYS A 19 -66.87 -19.71 4.90
N PRO A 20 -66.13 -19.11 3.94
CA PRO A 20 -64.72 -19.46 3.70
C PRO A 20 -63.75 -19.12 4.84
N GLN A 21 -64.22 -18.46 5.90
CA GLN A 21 -63.47 -18.16 7.12
C GLN A 21 -64.17 -18.76 8.37
N GLY A 22 -65.15 -19.65 8.18
CA GLY A 22 -65.97 -20.18 9.28
C GLY A 22 -66.79 -19.13 10.03
N LEU A 23 -67.09 -17.98 9.41
CA LEU A 23 -67.72 -16.83 10.06
C LEU A 23 -69.24 -16.77 9.84
N TYR A 24 -69.95 -16.53 10.93
CA TYR A 24 -71.40 -16.46 11.05
C TYR A 24 -71.80 -15.34 12.04
N LEU A 25 -73.09 -15.02 12.08
CA LEU A 25 -73.72 -14.18 13.11
C LEU A 25 -74.71 -15.03 13.91
N LYS A 26 -74.79 -14.84 15.23
CA LYS A 26 -75.84 -15.43 16.08
C LYS A 26 -76.56 -14.32 16.86
N PRO A 27 -77.89 -14.34 17.01
CA PRO A 27 -78.61 -13.38 17.85
C PRO A 27 -78.07 -13.29 19.28
N ILE A 28 -77.93 -12.06 19.79
CA ILE A 28 -77.64 -11.80 21.20
C ILE A 28 -78.92 -12.04 21.99
N ALA A 29 -78.98 -13.18 22.66
CA ALA A 29 -80.11 -13.51 23.53
C ALA A 29 -79.87 -12.99 24.95
N LYS A 30 -80.41 -11.82 25.28
CA LYS A 30 -80.28 -11.21 26.61
C LYS A 30 -81.63 -10.84 27.21
N ILE A 31 -81.83 -11.26 28.46
CA ILE A 31 -83.01 -10.94 29.27
C ILE A 31 -82.61 -10.05 30.45
N ASN A 32 -83.40 -9.02 30.70
CA ASN A 32 -83.27 -8.08 31.80
C ASN A 32 -84.31 -8.44 32.88
N VAL A 33 -83.84 -8.83 34.06
CA VAL A 33 -84.68 -9.23 35.20
C VAL A 33 -84.58 -8.17 36.28
N CYS A 34 -85.70 -7.56 36.64
CA CYS A 34 -85.79 -6.51 37.64
C CYS A 34 -86.60 -7.01 38.84
N VAL A 35 -85.92 -7.25 39.97
CA VAL A 35 -86.56 -7.64 41.24
C VAL A 35 -86.86 -6.37 42.01
N GLN A 36 -88.14 -6.11 42.30
CA GLN A 36 -88.55 -5.00 43.15
C GLN A 36 -88.30 -5.36 44.62
N LEU A 37 -87.54 -4.52 45.31
CA LEU A 37 -87.26 -4.65 46.74
C LEU A 37 -88.39 -4.03 47.57
N PRO A 38 -88.56 -4.41 48.85
CA PRO A 38 -89.51 -3.77 49.74
C PRO A 38 -88.90 -2.50 50.34
N VAL A 39 -89.73 -1.56 50.78
CA VAL A 39 -89.23 -0.43 51.57
C VAL A 39 -88.76 -0.99 52.92
N LEU A 40 -87.44 -0.98 53.15
CA LEU A 40 -86.81 -1.57 54.33
C LEU A 40 -87.21 -0.79 55.59
N LYS A 41 -88.21 -1.29 56.31
CA LYS A 41 -88.75 -0.71 57.56
C LYS A 41 -87.78 -0.79 58.76
N GLU A 42 -86.80 -1.68 58.68
CA GLU A 42 -85.80 -1.90 59.74
C GLU A 42 -84.40 -1.51 59.21
N PRO A 43 -83.70 -0.55 59.84
CA PRO A 43 -82.35 -0.18 59.44
C PRO A 43 -81.36 -1.32 59.73
N GLY A 44 -80.43 -1.56 58.80
CA GLY A 44 -79.34 -2.55 58.94
C GLY A 44 -79.57 -3.89 58.24
N LYS A 45 -80.82 -4.28 57.93
CA LYS A 45 -81.08 -5.45 57.08
C LYS A 45 -80.74 -5.15 55.62
N THR A 46 -79.83 -5.93 55.03
CA THR A 46 -79.44 -5.83 53.61
C THR A 46 -79.82 -7.09 52.84
N ILE A 47 -80.10 -6.95 51.54
CA ILE A 47 -80.50 -8.06 50.67
C ILE A 47 -79.29 -8.65 49.96
N SER A 48 -79.11 -9.98 50.04
CA SER A 48 -78.03 -10.67 49.37
C SER A 48 -78.24 -10.72 47.86
N ASN A 49 -77.42 -9.95 47.13
CA ASN A 49 -77.32 -9.99 45.67
C ASN A 49 -77.15 -11.43 45.13
N TRP A 50 -76.42 -12.30 45.86
CA TRP A 50 -76.20 -13.69 45.48
C TRP A 50 -77.44 -14.56 45.70
N GLU A 51 -78.17 -14.39 46.80
CA GLU A 51 -79.42 -15.14 47.05
C GLU A 51 -80.46 -14.84 45.97
N VAL A 52 -80.57 -13.57 45.55
CA VAL A 52 -81.42 -13.14 44.44
C VAL A 52 -80.99 -13.79 43.12
N MET A 53 -79.69 -13.84 42.81
CA MET A 53 -79.18 -14.55 41.63
C MET A 53 -79.54 -16.04 41.67
N GLU A 54 -79.29 -16.75 42.77
CA GLU A 54 -79.58 -18.19 42.88
C GLU A 54 -81.07 -18.49 42.79
N LYS A 55 -81.94 -17.65 43.36
CA LYS A 55 -83.39 -17.83 43.22
C LYS A 55 -83.83 -17.69 41.76
N ILE A 56 -83.31 -16.70 41.03
CA ILE A 56 -83.62 -16.51 39.60
C ILE A 56 -83.08 -17.69 38.77
N LYS A 57 -81.85 -18.17 39.02
CA LYS A 57 -81.31 -19.40 38.40
C LYS A 57 -82.21 -20.61 38.66
N HIS A 58 -82.72 -20.77 39.88
CA HIS A 58 -83.64 -21.86 40.22
C HIS A 58 -84.98 -21.73 39.47
N MET A 59 -85.50 -20.51 39.33
CA MET A 59 -86.79 -20.24 38.65
C MET A 59 -86.77 -20.48 37.13
N ILE A 60 -85.60 -20.50 36.48
CA ILE A 60 -85.49 -20.79 35.03
C ILE A 60 -85.28 -22.27 34.69
N LYS A 61 -84.95 -23.14 35.66
CA LYS A 61 -84.68 -24.57 35.42
C LYS A 61 -85.81 -25.24 34.60
N PRO A 62 -85.50 -26.14 33.65
CA PRO A 62 -84.19 -26.76 33.38
C PRO A 62 -83.21 -25.87 32.59
N HIS A 63 -83.61 -24.69 32.13
CA HIS A 63 -82.73 -23.79 31.38
C HIS A 63 -81.65 -23.17 32.29
N VAL A 64 -80.55 -22.70 31.69
CA VAL A 64 -79.38 -22.12 32.36
C VAL A 64 -78.96 -20.82 31.64
N PHE A 65 -78.42 -19.85 32.39
CA PHE A 65 -77.79 -18.65 31.80
C PHE A 65 -76.32 -18.93 31.46
N LEU A 66 -75.87 -18.48 30.28
CA LEU A 66 -74.45 -18.46 29.93
C LEU A 66 -73.66 -17.45 30.78
N SER A 67 -74.32 -16.35 31.18
CA SER A 67 -73.77 -15.33 32.08
C SER A 67 -74.92 -14.62 32.78
N LEU A 68 -74.94 -14.57 34.12
CA LEU A 68 -75.88 -13.76 34.90
C LEU A 68 -75.11 -12.70 35.69
N LYS A 69 -75.39 -11.42 35.44
CA LYS A 69 -74.67 -10.27 36.05
C LYS A 69 -75.66 -9.26 36.62
N ILE A 70 -75.31 -8.58 37.70
CA ILE A 70 -76.07 -7.41 38.17
C ILE A 70 -75.58 -6.18 37.41
N VAL A 71 -76.52 -5.44 36.82
CA VAL A 71 -76.27 -4.20 36.05
C VAL A 71 -76.48 -2.97 36.93
N LYS A 72 -77.47 -3.01 37.83
CA LYS A 72 -77.74 -1.94 38.81
C LYS A 72 -78.37 -2.54 40.05
N SER A 73 -77.93 -2.12 41.23
CA SER A 73 -78.61 -2.39 42.50
C SER A 73 -78.96 -1.05 43.15
N THR A 74 -80.19 -0.89 43.61
CA THR A 74 -80.67 0.25 44.39
C THR A 74 -81.47 -0.26 45.60
N LEU A 75 -81.84 0.64 46.51
CA LEU A 75 -82.73 0.30 47.64
C LEU A 75 -84.15 -0.13 47.19
N GLU A 76 -84.54 0.20 45.95
CA GLU A 76 -85.88 -0.07 45.39
C GLU A 76 -85.91 -1.28 44.45
N PHE A 77 -84.81 -1.56 43.75
CA PHE A 77 -84.75 -2.68 42.80
C PHE A 77 -83.33 -3.19 42.53
N ILE A 78 -83.24 -4.50 42.26
CA ILE A 78 -82.04 -5.14 41.71
C ILE A 78 -82.32 -5.47 40.25
N ARG A 79 -81.45 -5.01 39.35
CA ARG A 79 -81.51 -5.25 37.91
C ARG A 79 -80.38 -6.17 37.47
N LEU A 80 -80.75 -7.32 36.92
CA LEU A 80 -79.85 -8.36 36.44
C LEU A 80 -79.97 -8.50 34.91
N GLU A 81 -78.85 -8.74 34.25
CA GLU A 81 -78.77 -9.14 32.84
C GLU A 81 -78.34 -10.61 32.77
N GLY A 82 -79.20 -11.44 32.20
CA GLY A 82 -78.93 -12.83 31.87
C GLY A 82 -78.70 -12.99 30.37
N GLU A 83 -77.51 -13.44 29.98
CA GLU A 83 -77.24 -13.93 28.63
C GLU A 83 -77.67 -15.40 28.53
N LEU A 84 -78.40 -15.71 27.46
CA LEU A 84 -78.96 -17.01 27.12
C LEU A 84 -78.31 -17.50 25.82
N GLU A 85 -78.50 -18.78 25.50
CA GLU A 85 -77.91 -19.36 24.30
C GLU A 85 -78.68 -19.01 23.03
N ASN A 86 -80.02 -19.00 23.09
CA ASN A 86 -80.92 -18.82 21.96
C ASN A 86 -81.98 -17.74 22.25
N LYS A 87 -82.33 -16.93 21.25
CA LYS A 87 -83.31 -15.84 21.35
C LYS A 87 -84.74 -16.35 21.51
N SER A 88 -85.06 -17.50 20.93
CA SER A 88 -86.29 -18.25 21.18
C SER A 88 -86.61 -18.41 22.68
N LEU A 89 -85.61 -18.75 23.51
CA LEU A 89 -85.77 -18.96 24.96
C LEU A 89 -86.14 -17.68 25.73
N ILE A 90 -85.86 -16.48 25.22
CA ILE A 90 -86.18 -15.22 25.92
C ILE A 90 -87.69 -15.13 26.19
N LYS A 91 -88.53 -15.45 25.20
CA LYS A 91 -89.99 -15.34 25.34
C LYS A 91 -90.52 -16.29 26.41
N THR A 92 -90.06 -17.54 26.39
CA THR A 92 -90.42 -18.58 27.37
C THR A 92 -89.95 -18.21 28.79
N LEU A 93 -88.73 -17.69 28.93
CA LEU A 93 -88.19 -17.31 30.24
C LEU A 93 -88.79 -16.00 30.77
N MET A 94 -89.14 -15.06 29.90
CA MET A 94 -89.87 -13.84 30.26
C MET A 94 -91.25 -14.20 30.82
N GLN A 95 -92.03 -15.03 30.12
CA GLN A 95 -93.31 -15.56 30.62
C GLN A 95 -93.16 -16.39 31.90
N ARG A 96 -92.02 -17.07 32.10
CA ARG A 96 -91.72 -17.86 33.30
C ARG A 96 -91.26 -17.02 34.50
N LEU A 97 -90.80 -15.79 34.30
CA LEU A 97 -90.25 -14.92 35.36
C LEU A 97 -91.16 -13.73 35.71
N GLU A 98 -91.89 -13.18 34.74
CA GLU A 98 -92.79 -12.04 34.95
C GLU A 98 -93.88 -12.34 35.99
N GLY A 99 -94.16 -11.37 36.86
CA GLY A 99 -95.21 -11.46 37.89
C GLY A 99 -94.94 -12.42 39.05
N LYS A 100 -93.90 -13.27 38.99
CA LYS A 100 -93.57 -14.20 40.07
C LYS A 100 -93.01 -13.50 41.30
N THR A 101 -93.17 -14.15 42.45
CA THR A 101 -92.64 -13.69 43.73
C THR A 101 -91.44 -14.49 44.20
N ILE A 102 -90.48 -13.81 44.82
CA ILE A 102 -89.33 -14.39 45.51
C ILE A 102 -89.48 -14.14 47.01
N LYS A 103 -89.37 -15.19 47.82
CA LYS A 103 -89.11 -15.08 49.26
C LYS A 103 -87.62 -15.31 49.52
N LEU A 104 -87.00 -14.35 50.22
CA LEU A 104 -85.61 -14.38 50.68
C LEU A 104 -85.53 -14.77 52.16
N SER A 105 -84.36 -15.24 52.58
CA SER A 105 -83.99 -15.42 53.97
C SER A 105 -84.01 -14.08 54.74
N GLY A 106 -84.44 -14.08 56.00
CA GLY A 106 -84.52 -12.88 56.84
C GLY A 106 -85.65 -11.88 56.52
N PHE A 107 -86.40 -12.06 55.43
CA PHE A 107 -87.49 -11.17 55.00
C PHE A 107 -88.87 -11.85 55.01
N SER A 108 -89.86 -11.15 55.55
CA SER A 108 -91.27 -11.56 55.58
C SER A 108 -92.01 -11.22 54.29
N GLU A 109 -91.75 -10.03 53.74
CA GLU A 109 -92.34 -9.55 52.49
C GLU A 109 -91.77 -10.30 51.26
N THR A 110 -92.59 -10.46 50.22
CA THR A 110 -92.20 -11.20 49.00
C THR A 110 -91.91 -10.23 47.84
N LEU A 111 -90.79 -10.45 47.18
CA LEU A 111 -90.25 -9.56 46.15
C LEU A 111 -90.88 -9.87 44.80
N LYS A 112 -91.38 -8.86 44.09
CA LYS A 112 -91.97 -9.05 42.75
C LYS A 112 -90.88 -9.05 41.69
N VAL A 113 -90.86 -10.08 40.86
CA VAL A 113 -89.97 -10.21 39.70
C VAL A 113 -90.66 -9.67 38.46
N LYS A 114 -89.95 -8.82 37.71
CA LYS A 114 -90.32 -8.40 36.36
C LYS A 114 -89.22 -8.80 35.39
N ALA A 115 -89.59 -9.18 34.17
CA ALA A 115 -88.65 -9.63 33.14
C ALA A 115 -88.99 -9.02 31.78
N GLY A 116 -87.97 -8.66 31.01
CA GLY A 116 -88.14 -8.14 29.66
C GLY A 116 -86.90 -8.37 28.80
N GLU A 117 -87.03 -8.26 27.48
CA GLU A 117 -85.87 -8.31 26.57
C GLU A 117 -84.89 -7.16 26.91
N ALA A 118 -83.60 -7.47 27.00
CA ALA A 118 -82.59 -6.46 27.33
C ALA A 118 -82.35 -5.54 26.14
N LYS A 119 -82.33 -4.22 26.38
CA LYS A 119 -81.97 -3.24 25.34
C LYS A 119 -80.49 -3.39 25.00
N ILE A 120 -80.20 -3.95 23.84
CA ILE A 120 -78.84 -4.06 23.31
C ILE A 120 -78.38 -2.66 22.87
N SER A 121 -77.19 -2.25 23.33
CA SER A 121 -76.58 -0.97 22.94
C SER A 121 -76.04 -1.05 21.51
N PHE A 122 -76.76 -0.48 20.56
CA PHE A 122 -76.43 -0.44 19.14
C PHE A 122 -77.04 0.82 18.51
N PRO A 123 -76.33 1.56 17.64
CA PRO A 123 -76.86 2.80 17.05
C PRO A 123 -78.05 2.52 16.12
N LEU A 124 -79.08 3.36 16.22
CA LEU A 124 -80.25 3.35 15.36
C LEU A 124 -80.08 4.31 14.19
N LYS A 125 -80.92 4.16 13.15
CA LYS A 125 -80.82 4.97 11.94
C LYS A 125 -80.88 6.49 12.21
N HIS A 126 -81.70 6.91 13.17
CA HIS A 126 -81.77 8.33 13.56
C HIS A 126 -80.49 8.83 14.25
N ASP A 127 -79.73 7.99 14.95
CA ASP A 127 -78.52 8.42 15.65
C ASP A 127 -77.45 8.90 14.64
N TRP A 128 -77.23 8.13 13.57
CA TRP A 128 -76.27 8.52 12.53
C TRP A 128 -76.86 9.58 11.57
N ASP A 129 -78.11 9.44 11.12
CA ASP A 129 -78.72 10.40 10.19
C ASP A 129 -78.89 11.81 10.83
N SER A 130 -79.08 11.92 12.16
CA SER A 130 -79.04 13.21 12.88
C SER A 130 -77.61 13.67 13.06
N TYR A 131 -76.71 12.82 13.57
CA TYR A 131 -75.32 13.22 13.84
C TYR A 131 -74.63 13.82 12.61
N PHE A 132 -74.73 13.20 11.42
CA PHE A 132 -74.08 13.72 10.21
C PHE A 132 -74.73 15.01 9.67
N ARG A 133 -76.04 15.22 9.93
CA ARG A 133 -76.78 16.43 9.59
C ARG A 133 -76.43 17.61 10.50
N ASP A 134 -76.36 17.37 11.80
CA ASP A 134 -76.17 18.40 12.83
C ASP A 134 -74.68 18.77 13.00
N ALA A 135 -73.77 17.85 12.67
CA ALA A 135 -72.33 18.07 12.74
C ALA A 135 -71.83 19.04 11.66
N LYS A 136 -71.86 20.36 11.95
CA LYS A 136 -71.31 21.46 11.11
C LYS A 136 -69.88 21.27 10.58
N HIS A 137 -69.13 20.31 11.10
CA HIS A 137 -67.77 19.97 10.66
C HIS A 137 -67.71 18.77 9.69
N MET A 138 -68.79 17.99 9.54
CA MET A 138 -68.94 16.89 8.58
C MET A 138 -69.37 17.42 7.20
N ASN A 139 -69.41 16.54 6.19
CA ASN A 139 -69.75 16.92 4.82
C ASN A 139 -70.27 15.70 4.03
N GLU A 140 -71.59 15.61 3.83
CA GLU A 140 -72.24 14.42 3.24
C GLU A 140 -71.75 14.06 1.82
N MET A 141 -71.20 15.03 1.09
CA MET A 141 -70.60 14.83 -0.24
C MET A 141 -69.19 14.18 -0.20
N LYS A 142 -68.58 14.01 0.98
CA LYS A 142 -67.22 13.45 1.12
C LYS A 142 -67.21 12.07 1.77
N PRO A 143 -66.47 11.10 1.21
CA PRO A 143 -66.35 9.77 1.79
C PRO A 143 -65.65 9.85 3.14
N GLY A 144 -66.18 9.15 4.16
CA GLY A 144 -65.68 9.23 5.53
C GLY A 144 -65.94 10.57 6.25
N GLU A 145 -66.78 11.45 5.70
CA GLU A 145 -67.38 12.59 6.43
C GLU A 145 -68.93 12.51 6.40
N ARG A 146 -69.47 11.29 6.22
CA ARG A 146 -70.88 10.92 5.99
C ARG A 146 -71.14 9.50 6.55
N PRO A 147 -72.39 9.01 6.67
CA PRO A 147 -72.69 7.65 7.14
C PRO A 147 -72.35 6.58 6.08
N ASP A 148 -71.06 6.35 5.84
CA ASP A 148 -70.54 5.29 4.98
C ASP A 148 -69.50 4.39 5.67
N THR A 149 -69.04 4.77 6.86
CA THR A 149 -67.93 4.12 7.57
C THR A 149 -68.38 3.54 8.91
N ILE A 150 -68.26 2.21 9.04
CA ILE A 150 -68.49 1.47 10.28
C ILE A 150 -67.17 1.31 11.04
N HIS A 151 -67.23 1.50 12.36
CA HIS A 151 -66.14 1.29 13.32
C HIS A 151 -66.46 0.08 14.19
N PHE A 152 -65.61 -0.94 14.09
CA PHE A 152 -65.68 -2.17 14.88
C PHE A 152 -64.64 -2.14 15.99
N LYS A 153 -65.01 -2.60 17.20
CA LYS A 153 -64.10 -2.83 18.32
C LYS A 153 -64.31 -4.25 18.89
N ASP A 154 -63.26 -4.78 19.50
CA ASP A 154 -63.23 -6.11 20.14
C ASP A 154 -63.44 -7.30 19.16
N LEU A 155 -63.09 -7.14 17.88
CA LEU A 155 -63.07 -8.22 16.88
C LEU A 155 -61.94 -9.24 17.19
N PRO A 156 -62.17 -10.56 17.25
CA PRO A 156 -61.09 -11.51 17.55
C PRO A 156 -60.06 -11.64 16.41
N SER A 157 -58.78 -11.36 16.69
CA SER A 157 -57.70 -11.25 15.69
C SER A 157 -57.54 -12.49 14.82
N ARG A 158 -57.57 -13.68 15.43
CA ARG A 158 -57.41 -14.97 14.75
C ARG A 158 -58.55 -15.27 13.76
N TRP A 159 -59.76 -14.78 14.02
CA TRP A 159 -60.92 -15.05 13.15
C TRP A 159 -60.83 -14.32 11.81
N PHE A 160 -60.06 -13.23 11.75
CA PHE A 160 -59.82 -12.46 10.52
C PHE A 160 -58.39 -12.63 9.99
N ALA A 161 -57.64 -13.61 10.48
CA ALA A 161 -56.30 -13.93 9.99
C ALA A 161 -56.38 -14.71 8.66
N SER A 162 -55.47 -14.43 7.74
CA SER A 162 -55.40 -15.20 6.47
C SER A 162 -54.76 -16.56 6.71
N TYR A 163 -55.43 -17.64 6.29
CA TYR A 163 -54.93 -19.02 6.31
C TYR A 163 -53.53 -19.18 5.68
N HIS A 164 -53.21 -18.35 4.69
CA HIS A 164 -51.94 -18.37 3.96
C HIS A 164 -50.82 -17.55 4.65
N SER A 165 -51.12 -16.85 5.75
CA SER A 165 -50.12 -16.06 6.48
C SER A 165 -49.28 -16.92 7.42
N LYS A 166 -47.96 -16.67 7.45
CA LYS A 166 -47.06 -17.25 8.45
C LYS A 166 -47.38 -16.79 9.88
N THR A 167 -48.11 -15.69 10.06
CA THR A 167 -48.53 -15.18 11.38
C THR A 167 -50.03 -15.35 11.60
N LYS A 168 -50.47 -16.55 12.02
CA LYS A 168 -51.88 -16.89 12.25
C LYS A 168 -52.60 -16.04 13.32
N ASP A 169 -51.86 -15.29 14.14
CA ASP A 169 -52.40 -14.42 15.18
C ASP A 169 -52.78 -13.00 14.72
N LYS A 170 -52.35 -12.56 13.53
CA LYS A 170 -52.61 -11.20 13.04
C LYS A 170 -53.80 -11.16 12.07
N PRO A 171 -54.74 -10.19 12.21
CA PRO A 171 -55.84 -10.03 11.28
C PRO A 171 -55.33 -9.53 9.91
N CYS A 172 -56.12 -9.73 8.86
CA CYS A 172 -55.77 -9.39 7.49
C CYS A 172 -56.83 -8.48 6.86
N GLU A 173 -56.41 -7.32 6.33
CA GLU A 173 -57.31 -6.35 5.68
C GLU A 173 -58.07 -6.95 4.48
N MET A 174 -57.46 -7.90 3.76
CA MET A 174 -58.13 -8.62 2.64
C MET A 174 -59.22 -9.59 3.11
N VAL A 175 -59.05 -10.23 4.27
CA VAL A 175 -60.07 -11.09 4.87
C VAL A 175 -61.22 -10.23 5.39
N LEU A 176 -60.90 -9.20 6.18
CA LEU A 176 -61.88 -8.23 6.70
C LEU A 176 -62.70 -7.58 5.58
N ARG A 177 -62.04 -7.19 4.49
CA ARG A 177 -62.67 -6.71 3.25
C ARG A 177 -63.68 -7.73 2.70
N ARG A 178 -63.24 -8.96 2.40
CA ARG A 178 -64.11 -10.00 1.81
C ARG A 178 -65.30 -10.38 2.70
N VAL A 179 -65.13 -10.36 4.02
CA VAL A 179 -66.21 -10.62 4.99
C VAL A 179 -67.34 -9.59 4.88
N PHE A 180 -67.02 -8.31 4.68
CA PHE A 180 -68.02 -7.25 4.60
C PHE A 180 -68.46 -6.86 3.18
N GLU A 181 -67.74 -7.29 2.14
CA GLU A 181 -68.11 -7.07 0.73
C GLU A 181 -69.47 -7.72 0.37
N GLY A 182 -69.92 -8.72 1.13
CA GLY A 182 -71.26 -9.31 1.01
C GLY A 182 -72.42 -8.34 1.28
N PHE A 183 -72.19 -7.22 1.98
CA PHE A 183 -73.22 -6.19 2.20
C PHE A 183 -73.22 -5.10 1.12
N GLY A 184 -72.09 -4.87 0.45
CA GLY A 184 -71.91 -3.86 -0.60
C GLY A 184 -70.44 -3.54 -0.88
N GLU A 185 -70.16 -2.80 -1.97
CA GLU A 185 -68.80 -2.50 -2.41
C GLU A 185 -68.02 -1.67 -1.35
N ILE A 186 -66.86 -2.17 -0.94
CA ILE A 186 -66.00 -1.51 0.05
C ILE A 186 -64.97 -0.62 -0.63
N ARG A 187 -65.05 0.69 -0.35
CA ARG A 187 -64.08 1.69 -0.79
C ARG A 187 -62.75 1.53 -0.04
N CYS A 188 -62.78 1.52 1.28
CA CYS A 188 -61.57 1.49 2.11
C CYS A 188 -61.73 0.61 3.35
N VAL A 189 -60.62 0.02 3.81
CA VAL A 189 -60.49 -0.75 5.05
C VAL A 189 -59.20 -0.29 5.72
N ASP A 190 -59.20 -0.18 7.04
CA ASP A 190 -58.01 0.18 7.83
C ASP A 190 -58.06 -0.55 9.17
N ILE A 191 -56.99 -1.29 9.49
CA ILE A 191 -56.81 -1.96 10.78
C ILE A 191 -55.65 -1.27 11.53
N PRO A 192 -55.92 -0.39 12.54
CA PRO A 192 -54.90 0.42 13.18
C PRO A 192 -53.73 -0.36 13.80
N MET A 193 -53.93 -1.60 14.28
CA MET A 193 -52.85 -2.40 14.89
C MET A 193 -51.80 -2.90 13.88
N LEU A 194 -52.10 -2.88 12.57
CA LEU A 194 -51.18 -3.33 11.52
C LEU A 194 -50.19 -2.25 11.06
N ASP A 195 -50.29 -1.03 11.59
CA ASP A 195 -49.49 0.14 11.22
C ASP A 195 -48.50 0.48 12.35
N PRO A 196 -47.23 0.00 12.31
CA PRO A 196 -46.31 0.11 13.45
C PRO A 196 -46.11 1.56 13.90
N TYR A 197 -45.98 2.46 12.94
CA TYR A 197 -45.75 3.88 13.13
C TYR A 197 -46.88 4.61 13.89
N ARG A 198 -48.10 4.05 13.97
CA ARG A 198 -49.16 4.64 14.82
C ARG A 198 -48.87 4.53 16.30
N LYS A 199 -48.08 3.54 16.72
CA LYS A 199 -47.65 3.38 18.12
C LYS A 199 -46.67 4.49 18.55
N GLU A 200 -46.02 5.16 17.60
CA GLU A 200 -45.13 6.30 17.84
C GLU A 200 -45.85 7.67 17.78
N ILE A 201 -47.01 7.73 17.11
CA ILE A 201 -47.74 8.99 16.83
C ILE A 201 -48.70 9.38 17.97
N LEU A 202 -49.09 8.44 18.84
CA LEU A 202 -49.99 8.67 19.97
C LEU A 202 -49.20 8.85 21.28
N PRO A 203 -49.08 10.07 21.85
CA PRO A 203 -48.54 10.30 23.19
C PRO A 203 -49.56 9.91 24.27
N GLY A 204 -49.95 8.63 24.30
CA GLY A 204 -50.82 8.02 25.30
C GLY A 204 -50.03 7.00 26.13
N ILE A 205 -50.38 6.89 27.42
CA ILE A 205 -49.63 6.07 28.39
C ILE A 205 -49.48 4.62 27.88
N GLN A 206 -48.23 4.15 27.78
CA GLN A 206 -47.91 2.75 27.55
C GLN A 206 -48.37 1.91 28.74
N THR A 207 -49.59 1.36 28.67
CA THR A 207 -49.94 0.16 29.41
C THR A 207 -49.49 -1.03 28.58
N PHE A 208 -48.53 -1.80 29.10
CA PHE A 208 -48.10 -3.09 28.51
C PHE A 208 -49.27 -4.07 28.54
N SER A 209 -50.16 -3.96 27.55
CA SER A 209 -51.44 -4.64 27.50
C SER A 209 -51.26 -6.06 26.97
N PHE A 210 -50.71 -6.92 27.82
CA PHE A 210 -50.39 -8.33 27.56
C PHE A 210 -51.66 -9.17 27.33
N GLY A 211 -52.26 -8.98 26.14
CA GLY A 211 -53.58 -9.49 25.77
C GLY A 211 -54.28 -8.68 24.67
N GLN A 212 -53.87 -7.44 24.37
CA GLN A 212 -54.49 -6.63 23.31
C GLN A 212 -54.30 -7.19 21.90
N ASP A 213 -53.32 -8.06 21.65
CA ASP A 213 -53.17 -8.71 20.33
C ASP A 213 -54.30 -9.73 20.02
N LEU A 214 -55.10 -10.14 21.00
CA LEU A 214 -56.18 -11.12 20.82
C LEU A 214 -57.47 -10.52 20.22
N THR A 215 -57.65 -9.20 20.29
CA THR A 215 -58.79 -8.49 19.67
C THR A 215 -58.37 -7.16 19.07
N PHE A 216 -58.94 -6.78 17.91
CA PHE A 216 -58.59 -5.58 17.18
C PHE A 216 -59.76 -4.60 16.98
N GLU A 217 -59.41 -3.34 16.74
CA GLU A 217 -60.32 -2.34 16.18
C GLU A 217 -60.13 -2.28 14.66
N SER A 218 -61.18 -1.97 13.92
CA SER A 218 -61.07 -1.72 12.47
C SER A 218 -62.15 -0.77 11.95
N TYR A 219 -61.87 -0.18 10.79
CA TYR A 219 -62.77 0.73 10.10
C TYR A 219 -63.04 0.19 8.71
N VAL A 220 -64.32 0.14 8.32
CA VAL A 220 -64.79 -0.36 7.02
C VAL A 220 -65.67 0.71 6.38
N GLN A 221 -65.22 1.25 5.25
CA GLN A 221 -65.91 2.28 4.48
C GLN A 221 -66.53 1.69 3.22
N PHE A 222 -67.85 1.70 3.17
CA PHE A 222 -68.61 1.37 1.97
C PHE A 222 -68.57 2.53 0.96
N LYS A 223 -68.72 2.19 -0.32
CA LYS A 223 -68.87 3.17 -1.40
C LYS A 223 -70.26 3.84 -1.38
N GLU A 224 -71.26 3.10 -0.92
CA GLU A 224 -72.68 3.47 -0.95
C GLU A 224 -73.35 3.32 0.41
N TYR A 225 -74.29 4.23 0.71
CA TYR A 225 -75.09 4.24 1.95
C TYR A 225 -75.92 2.95 2.12
N ILE A 226 -76.34 2.30 1.02
CA ILE A 226 -77.10 1.04 1.10
C ILE A 226 -76.25 -0.11 1.65
N GLY A 227 -74.94 -0.16 1.36
CA GLY A 227 -74.02 -1.16 1.93
C GLY A 227 -73.82 -0.94 3.43
N PHE A 228 -73.60 0.32 3.82
CA PHE A 228 -73.52 0.73 5.22
C PHE A 228 -74.81 0.38 6.00
N MET A 229 -76.00 0.73 5.47
CA MET A 229 -77.26 0.37 6.11
C MET A 229 -77.47 -1.15 6.20
N LYS A 230 -77.21 -1.92 5.14
CA LYS A 230 -77.34 -3.39 5.16
C LYS A 230 -76.45 -4.03 6.22
N ALA A 231 -75.18 -3.61 6.31
CA ALA A 231 -74.27 -4.10 7.33
C ALA A 231 -74.72 -3.69 8.75
N MET A 232 -75.10 -2.44 8.97
CA MET A 232 -75.59 -1.98 10.28
C MET A 232 -76.90 -2.66 10.70
N ASP A 233 -77.79 -3.00 9.77
CA ASP A 233 -79.04 -3.70 10.10
C ASP A 233 -78.79 -5.19 10.41
N ALA A 234 -77.97 -5.86 9.59
CA ALA A 234 -77.60 -7.26 9.81
C ALA A 234 -76.76 -7.49 11.09
N LEU A 235 -75.96 -6.50 11.50
CA LEU A 235 -75.20 -6.55 12.75
C LEU A 235 -76.04 -6.17 14.00
N ARG A 236 -77.23 -5.59 13.84
CA ARG A 236 -78.03 -5.10 14.97
C ARG A 236 -78.48 -6.25 15.86
N GLY A 237 -77.93 -6.29 17.07
CA GLY A 237 -78.28 -7.31 18.06
C GLY A 237 -77.75 -8.71 17.72
N MET A 238 -76.74 -8.81 16.84
CA MET A 238 -75.99 -10.03 16.57
C MET A 238 -74.64 -10.02 17.28
N LYS A 239 -74.17 -11.19 17.69
CA LYS A 239 -72.78 -11.46 18.07
C LYS A 239 -72.13 -12.32 16.99
N PHE A 240 -70.81 -12.19 16.83
CA PHE A 240 -70.09 -12.98 15.85
C PHE A 240 -69.98 -14.42 16.36
N LEU A 241 -70.08 -15.37 15.44
CA LEU A 241 -69.93 -16.80 15.66
C LEU A 241 -68.84 -17.31 14.70
N TYR A 242 -67.85 -18.02 15.23
CA TYR A 242 -66.82 -18.70 14.46
C TYR A 242 -66.94 -20.20 14.69
N ILE A 243 -67.02 -20.96 13.61
CA ILE A 243 -66.97 -22.44 13.62
C ILE A 243 -65.64 -22.83 13.00
N GLY A 244 -64.76 -23.45 13.78
CA GLY A 244 -63.43 -23.86 13.33
C GLY A 244 -63.44 -25.16 12.51
N GLU A 245 -62.28 -25.50 11.94
CA GLU A 245 -62.01 -26.79 11.29
C GLU A 245 -62.25 -27.98 12.25
N ASP A 246 -62.00 -27.78 13.55
CA ASP A 246 -62.34 -28.70 14.65
C ASP A 246 -63.87 -28.89 14.92
N GLU A 247 -64.75 -28.32 14.09
CA GLU A 247 -66.21 -28.12 14.32
C GLU A 247 -66.57 -27.30 15.58
N LYS A 248 -65.60 -26.92 16.40
CA LYS A 248 -65.79 -26.15 17.64
C LYS A 248 -66.30 -24.74 17.36
N ALA A 249 -67.46 -24.43 17.94
CA ALA A 249 -68.13 -23.15 17.82
C ALA A 249 -67.76 -22.18 18.96
N TYR A 250 -67.50 -20.92 18.61
CA TYR A 250 -67.14 -19.85 19.54
C TYR A 250 -67.89 -18.55 19.21
N THR A 251 -68.42 -17.83 20.20
CA THR A 251 -69.08 -16.52 20.02
C THR A 251 -68.29 -15.35 20.61
N ALA A 252 -68.41 -14.16 20.02
CA ALA A 252 -67.76 -12.93 20.49
C ALA A 252 -68.69 -11.71 20.41
N ASN A 253 -68.75 -10.94 21.51
CA ASN A 253 -69.60 -9.77 21.66
C ASN A 253 -68.91 -8.50 21.14
N VAL A 254 -68.80 -8.38 19.81
CA VAL A 254 -68.17 -7.25 19.10
C VAL A 254 -68.97 -5.96 19.30
N LYS A 255 -68.30 -4.82 19.54
CA LYS A 255 -68.95 -3.51 19.55
C LYS A 255 -68.92 -2.89 18.16
N VAL A 256 -70.06 -2.37 17.71
CA VAL A 256 -70.23 -1.74 16.40
C VAL A 256 -70.80 -0.34 16.59
N ASP A 257 -70.16 0.64 15.96
CA ASP A 257 -70.57 2.06 15.96
C ASP A 257 -70.29 2.68 14.58
N PHE A 258 -70.78 3.88 14.31
CA PHE A 258 -70.42 4.65 13.12
C PHE A 258 -69.22 5.57 13.38
N ASP A 259 -68.41 5.84 12.36
CA ASP A 259 -67.21 6.68 12.52
C ASP A 259 -67.55 8.15 12.75
N LYS A 260 -67.20 8.66 13.94
CA LYS A 260 -67.34 10.06 14.38
C LYS A 260 -66.03 10.85 14.26
N SER A 261 -64.94 10.19 13.85
CA SER A 261 -63.57 10.71 13.86
C SER A 261 -63.00 11.06 12.47
N LYS A 262 -63.74 10.74 11.40
CA LYS A 262 -63.31 10.88 10.00
C LYS A 262 -62.06 10.06 9.66
N HIS A 263 -61.89 8.91 10.30
CA HIS A 263 -60.70 8.06 10.21
C HIS A 263 -60.41 7.60 8.77
N LEU A 264 -61.45 7.35 7.98
CA LEU A 264 -61.36 6.99 6.56
C LEU A 264 -61.69 8.15 5.59
N SER A 265 -61.63 9.40 6.05
CA SER A 265 -61.64 10.55 5.14
C SER A 265 -60.33 10.66 4.37
N ASP A 266 -60.40 11.15 3.12
CA ASP A 266 -59.21 11.34 2.27
C ASP A 266 -58.16 12.27 2.93
N LYS A 267 -58.59 13.20 3.80
CA LYS A 267 -57.70 14.05 4.61
C LYS A 267 -56.89 13.24 5.62
N CYS A 268 -57.57 12.43 6.44
CA CYS A 268 -56.92 11.61 7.46
C CYS A 268 -56.03 10.53 6.84
N ILE A 269 -56.48 9.89 5.76
CA ILE A 269 -55.68 8.90 5.01
C ILE A 269 -54.41 9.54 4.42
N LYS A 270 -54.51 10.73 3.81
CA LYS A 270 -53.33 11.46 3.29
C LYS A 270 -52.38 11.89 4.41
N LYS A 271 -52.90 12.41 5.53
CA LYS A 271 -52.11 12.78 6.70
C LYS A 271 -51.30 11.57 7.23
N ARG A 272 -51.97 10.44 7.53
CA ARG A 272 -51.29 9.21 7.99
C ARG A 272 -50.26 8.69 6.98
N ARG A 273 -50.52 8.78 5.67
CA ARG A 273 -49.58 8.37 4.62
C ARG A 273 -48.32 9.25 4.59
N ILE A 274 -48.47 10.58 4.74
CA ILE A 274 -47.35 11.52 4.80
C ILE A 274 -46.54 11.33 6.09
N GLU A 275 -47.20 11.08 7.22
CA GLU A 275 -46.54 10.81 8.51
C GLU A 275 -45.75 9.50 8.47
N ARG A 276 -46.34 8.42 7.94
CA ARG A 276 -45.65 7.14 7.71
C ARG A 276 -44.42 7.32 6.80
N TRP A 277 -44.54 8.07 5.71
CA TRP A 277 -43.44 8.36 4.79
C TRP A 277 -42.31 9.16 5.46
N LYS A 278 -42.63 10.16 6.29
CA LYS A 278 -41.63 10.91 7.08
C LYS A 278 -40.90 10.02 8.08
N LEU A 279 -41.60 9.14 8.79
CA LEU A 279 -40.97 8.21 9.73
C LEU A 279 -40.09 7.19 9.00
N GLN A 280 -40.54 6.65 7.87
CA GLN A 280 -39.72 5.77 7.01
C GLN A 280 -38.47 6.45 6.44
N LEU A 281 -38.51 7.76 6.17
CA LEU A 281 -37.32 8.52 5.80
C LEU A 281 -36.37 8.69 6.99
N LEU A 282 -36.89 9.02 8.18
CA LEU A 282 -36.08 9.18 9.39
C LEU A 282 -35.42 7.85 9.82
N GLU A 283 -36.15 6.74 9.68
CA GLU A 283 -35.68 5.37 9.92
C GLU A 283 -34.53 5.03 8.95
N LYS A 284 -34.70 5.25 7.65
CA LYS A 284 -33.63 5.07 6.65
C LYS A 284 -32.44 6.02 6.86
N GLU A 285 -32.67 7.26 7.26
CA GLU A 285 -31.59 8.20 7.55
C GLU A 285 -30.75 7.74 8.77
N ARG A 286 -31.40 7.12 9.76
CA ARG A 286 -30.71 6.48 10.90
C ARG A 286 -29.96 5.22 10.46
N GLU A 287 -30.57 4.34 9.65
CA GLU A 287 -29.90 3.17 9.08
C GLU A 287 -28.68 3.56 8.24
N GLU A 288 -28.80 4.59 7.39
CA GLU A 288 -27.69 5.13 6.62
C GLU A 288 -26.59 5.74 7.48
N LYS A 289 -26.94 6.47 8.56
CA LYS A 289 -25.95 6.99 9.51
C LYS A 289 -25.20 5.88 10.21
N VAL A 290 -25.90 4.88 10.75
CA VAL A 290 -25.29 3.69 11.37
C VAL A 290 -24.45 2.90 10.36
N LYS A 291 -24.85 2.83 9.09
CA LYS A 291 -24.05 2.19 8.01
C LYS A 291 -22.79 3.00 7.68
N LYS A 292 -22.89 4.32 7.57
CA LYS A 292 -21.74 5.23 7.34
C LYS A 292 -20.77 5.24 8.52
N GLU A 293 -21.28 5.26 9.75
CA GLU A 293 -20.47 5.12 10.97
C GLU A 293 -19.72 3.77 10.99
N ARG A 294 -20.38 2.66 10.63
CA ARG A 294 -19.73 1.35 10.49
C ARG A 294 -18.64 1.38 9.42
N GLU A 295 -18.95 1.80 8.20
CA GLU A 295 -17.96 1.92 7.11
C GLU A 295 -16.79 2.84 7.48
N GLU A 296 -17.02 3.92 8.22
CA GLU A 296 -15.96 4.81 8.69
C GLU A 296 -15.11 4.16 9.81
N THR A 297 -15.72 3.39 10.72
CA THR A 297 -14.94 2.61 11.71
C THR A 297 -14.14 1.47 11.08
N GLU A 298 -14.68 0.81 10.06
CA GLU A 298 -13.98 -0.25 9.31
C GLU A 298 -12.80 0.35 8.52
N ARG A 299 -12.99 1.47 7.81
CA ARG A 299 -11.90 2.20 7.14
C ARG A 299 -10.83 2.68 8.13
N LYS A 300 -11.21 3.23 9.28
CA LYS A 300 -10.23 3.65 10.31
C LYS A 300 -9.42 2.48 10.85
N GLN A 301 -10.03 1.30 11.02
CA GLN A 301 -9.32 0.08 11.40
C GLN A 301 -8.39 -0.42 10.28
N GLU A 302 -8.81 -0.35 9.01
CA GLU A 302 -7.99 -0.71 7.87
C GLU A 302 -6.79 0.24 7.69
N GLU A 303 -7.00 1.56 7.78
CA GLU A 303 -5.93 2.57 7.79
C GLU A 303 -4.96 2.36 8.97
N GLU A 304 -5.45 2.04 10.17
CA GLU A 304 -4.58 1.75 11.32
C GLU A 304 -3.75 0.47 11.10
N ARG A 305 -4.32 -0.58 10.49
CA ARG A 305 -3.59 -1.80 10.12
C ARG A 305 -2.54 -1.53 9.04
N LEU A 306 -2.91 -0.83 7.97
CA LEU A 306 -1.99 -0.49 6.88
C LEU A 306 -0.87 0.44 7.36
N LYS A 307 -1.15 1.33 8.33
CA LYS A 307 -0.14 2.19 8.97
C LYS A 307 0.83 1.39 9.85
N LYS A 308 0.36 0.38 10.58
CA LYS A 308 1.21 -0.55 11.34
C LYS A 308 2.11 -1.36 10.41
N GLU A 309 1.56 -1.93 9.34
CA GLU A 309 2.32 -2.69 8.35
C GLU A 309 3.41 -1.83 7.69
N ASN A 310 3.10 -0.59 7.30
CA ASN A 310 4.10 0.33 6.73
C ASN A 310 5.19 0.74 7.73
N ASP A 311 4.85 0.97 9.00
CA ASP A 311 5.83 1.27 10.07
C ASP A 311 6.73 0.05 10.38
N GLU A 312 6.20 -1.17 10.37
CA GLU A 312 7.01 -2.40 10.44
C GLU A 312 7.94 -2.55 9.23
N ARG A 313 7.42 -2.32 8.02
CA ARG A 313 8.19 -2.38 6.77
C ARG A 313 9.26 -1.28 6.68
N GLU A 314 9.01 -0.09 7.25
CA GLU A 314 10.02 0.96 7.36
C GLU A 314 11.07 0.62 8.43
N LYS A 315 10.68 0.06 9.57
CA LYS A 315 11.62 -0.48 10.58
C LYS A 315 12.51 -1.57 9.99
N GLU A 316 11.99 -2.41 9.08
CA GLU A 316 12.77 -3.42 8.37
C GLU A 316 13.79 -2.79 7.40
N ARG A 317 13.37 -1.85 6.55
CA ARG A 317 14.30 -1.09 5.68
C ARG A 317 15.40 -0.37 6.49
N ARG A 318 15.01 0.29 7.58
CA ARG A 318 15.94 0.92 8.54
C ARG A 318 16.86 -0.09 9.27
N ARG A 319 16.59 -1.40 9.21
CA ARG A 319 17.50 -2.46 9.68
C ARG A 319 18.43 -2.93 8.55
N THR A 320 17.94 -3.18 7.34
CA THR A 320 18.77 -3.61 6.20
C THR A 320 19.80 -2.54 5.82
N GLU A 321 19.40 -1.27 5.71
CA GLU A 321 20.29 -0.13 5.47
C GLU A 321 21.40 -0.03 6.54
N LYS A 322 21.08 -0.33 7.81
CA LYS A 322 22.06 -0.32 8.92
C LYS A 322 23.03 -1.50 8.86
N ILE A 323 22.68 -2.60 8.20
CA ILE A 323 23.56 -3.74 7.95
C ILE A 323 24.46 -3.43 6.76
N GLU A 324 23.89 -3.00 5.63
CA GLU A 324 24.61 -2.63 4.42
C GLU A 324 25.63 -1.49 4.67
N LYS A 325 25.23 -0.45 5.42
CA LYS A 325 26.13 0.65 5.82
C LYS A 325 27.21 0.24 6.82
N LYS A 326 27.08 -0.91 7.50
CA LYS A 326 28.16 -1.54 8.27
C LYS A 326 29.09 -2.34 7.36
N GLU A 327 28.56 -3.06 6.37
CA GLU A 327 29.37 -3.78 5.38
C GLU A 327 30.23 -2.85 4.54
N LEU A 328 29.65 -1.75 4.02
CA LEU A 328 30.37 -0.79 3.19
C LEU A 328 31.59 -0.23 3.96
N ARG A 329 31.36 0.19 5.21
CA ARG A 329 32.40 0.65 6.14
C ARG A 329 33.44 -0.41 6.51
N ARG A 330 33.12 -1.70 6.36
CA ARG A 330 34.10 -2.79 6.53
C ARG A 330 34.96 -2.94 5.28
N LYS A 331 34.34 -2.95 4.09
CA LYS A 331 35.00 -3.02 2.78
C LYS A 331 35.98 -1.84 2.59
N GLU A 332 35.55 -0.60 2.87
CA GLU A 332 36.43 0.58 2.87
C GLU A 332 37.67 0.44 3.76
N ARG A 333 37.51 -0.14 4.96
CA ARG A 333 38.62 -0.33 5.93
C ARG A 333 39.60 -1.42 5.48
N GLU A 334 39.13 -2.43 4.76
CA GLU A 334 39.95 -3.50 4.20
C GLU A 334 40.73 -2.99 2.96
N GLU A 335 40.09 -2.20 2.08
CA GLU A 335 40.76 -1.55 0.94
C GLU A 335 41.79 -0.50 1.36
N LYS A 336 41.49 0.36 2.34
CA LYS A 336 42.44 1.38 2.81
C LYS A 336 43.70 0.76 3.40
N ARG A 337 43.59 -0.41 4.05
CA ARG A 337 44.73 -1.23 4.50
C ARG A 337 45.50 -1.88 3.35
N ARG A 338 44.83 -2.25 2.25
CA ARG A 338 45.45 -2.79 1.03
C ARG A 338 46.29 -1.73 0.30
N LEU A 339 45.75 -0.53 0.16
CA LEU A 339 46.42 0.64 -0.44
C LEU A 339 47.70 1.01 0.32
N GLN A 340 47.63 1.21 1.64
CA GLN A 340 48.79 1.58 2.46
C GLN A 340 49.95 0.56 2.40
N ARG A 341 49.66 -0.73 2.25
CA ARG A 341 50.69 -1.78 2.05
C ARG A 341 51.38 -1.66 0.69
N LEU A 342 50.66 -1.20 -0.33
CA LEU A 342 51.15 -1.05 -1.70
C LEU A 342 52.01 0.22 -1.84
N GLU A 343 51.56 1.31 -1.21
CA GLU A 343 52.26 2.59 -1.10
C GLU A 343 53.58 2.47 -0.32
N LYS A 344 53.59 1.77 0.82
CA LYS A 344 54.83 1.50 1.59
C LYS A 344 55.87 0.73 0.75
N ARG A 345 55.44 -0.22 -0.08
CA ARG A 345 56.35 -0.98 -0.97
C ARG A 345 56.98 -0.07 -2.03
N ARG A 346 56.20 0.84 -2.64
CA ARG A 346 56.74 1.85 -3.58
C ARG A 346 57.83 2.70 -2.92
N LEU A 347 57.57 3.23 -1.73
CA LEU A 347 58.54 4.02 -0.95
C LEU A 347 59.82 3.25 -0.58
N GLU A 348 59.74 1.94 -0.40
CA GLU A 348 60.91 1.07 -0.16
C GLU A 348 61.72 0.83 -1.45
N ASP A 349 61.09 0.81 -2.62
CA ASP A 349 61.75 0.65 -3.91
C ASP A 349 62.33 1.97 -4.46
N GLU A 350 61.65 3.11 -4.28
CA GLU A 350 62.19 4.45 -4.58
C GLU A 350 63.48 4.73 -3.79
N LYS A 351 63.55 4.33 -2.51
CA LYS A 351 64.77 4.47 -1.70
C LYS A 351 65.93 3.63 -2.23
N LYS A 352 65.67 2.42 -2.76
CA LYS A 352 66.71 1.61 -3.43
C LYS A 352 67.18 2.27 -4.73
N TYR A 353 66.27 2.92 -5.46
CA TYR A 353 66.60 3.65 -6.69
C TYR A 353 67.47 4.89 -6.41
N GLN A 354 67.09 5.70 -5.42
CA GLN A 354 67.87 6.84 -4.93
C GLN A 354 69.30 6.45 -4.52
N ILE A 355 69.46 5.34 -3.78
CA ILE A 355 70.79 4.85 -3.36
C ILE A 355 71.65 4.40 -4.57
N LYS A 356 71.04 3.82 -5.62
CA LYS A 356 71.75 3.50 -6.87
C LYS A 356 72.19 4.76 -7.61
N LEU A 357 71.30 5.74 -7.76
CA LEU A 357 71.56 6.99 -8.47
C LEU A 357 72.76 7.74 -7.84
N ALA A 358 72.77 7.92 -6.53
CA ALA A 358 73.88 8.57 -5.82
C ALA A 358 75.23 7.83 -5.95
N LEU A 359 75.22 6.50 -6.13
CA LEU A 359 76.43 5.71 -6.41
C LEU A 359 76.94 5.89 -7.84
N GLU A 360 76.06 6.21 -8.79
CA GLU A 360 76.41 6.50 -10.18
C GLU A 360 76.87 7.96 -10.36
N GLU A 361 76.20 8.92 -9.71
CA GLU A 361 76.66 10.32 -9.60
C GLU A 361 78.07 10.40 -8.98
N ARG A 362 78.34 9.64 -7.92
CA ARG A 362 79.68 9.58 -7.30
C ARG A 362 80.74 9.02 -8.26
N LYS A 363 80.40 8.04 -9.11
CA LYS A 363 81.31 7.54 -10.16
C LYS A 363 81.53 8.61 -11.24
N PHE A 364 80.48 9.31 -11.65
CA PHE A 364 80.55 10.39 -12.63
C PHE A 364 81.46 11.54 -12.16
N LEU A 365 81.32 12.02 -10.92
CA LEU A 365 82.20 13.03 -10.34
C LEU A 365 83.68 12.61 -10.31
N ILE A 366 83.95 11.33 -10.02
CA ILE A 366 85.33 10.80 -10.02
C ILE A 366 85.89 10.72 -11.45
N ALA A 367 85.06 10.39 -12.44
CA ALA A 367 85.46 10.41 -13.85
C ALA A 367 85.72 11.85 -14.34
N GLN A 368 84.84 12.80 -14.02
CA GLN A 368 84.99 14.21 -14.36
C GLN A 368 86.29 14.80 -13.78
N ARG A 369 86.55 14.62 -12.48
CA ARG A 369 87.78 15.11 -11.84
C ARG A 369 89.05 14.51 -12.45
N LYS A 370 89.02 13.24 -12.88
CA LYS A 370 90.14 12.64 -13.62
C LYS A 370 90.35 13.32 -14.98
N LEU A 371 89.27 13.58 -15.72
CA LEU A 371 89.34 14.21 -17.04
C LEU A 371 89.81 15.67 -16.95
N GLU A 372 89.38 16.41 -15.92
CA GLU A 372 89.89 17.75 -15.58
C GLU A 372 91.39 17.71 -15.22
N SER A 373 91.84 16.74 -14.42
CA SER A 373 93.27 16.60 -14.08
C SER A 373 94.15 16.25 -15.29
N ILE A 374 93.61 15.51 -16.27
CA ILE A 374 94.32 15.21 -17.52
C ILE A 374 94.48 16.50 -18.36
N ARG A 375 93.43 17.33 -18.48
CA ARG A 375 93.52 18.62 -19.19
C ARG A 375 94.57 19.55 -18.60
N LEU A 376 94.58 19.69 -17.26
CA LEU A 376 95.58 20.50 -16.55
C LEU A 376 97.02 20.01 -16.78
N LEU A 377 97.24 18.69 -16.84
CA LEU A 377 98.55 18.13 -17.17
C LEU A 377 98.94 18.37 -18.63
N THR A 378 98.00 18.27 -19.58
CA THR A 378 98.27 18.56 -21.00
C THR A 378 98.72 20.01 -21.20
N GLU A 379 97.99 20.98 -20.64
CA GLU A 379 98.31 22.40 -20.80
C GLU A 379 99.66 22.78 -20.14
N LEU A 380 100.02 22.12 -19.02
CA LEU A 380 101.35 22.25 -18.42
C LEU A 380 102.46 21.69 -19.33
N PHE A 381 102.25 20.56 -19.98
CA PHE A 381 103.23 19.98 -20.92
C PHE A 381 103.39 20.81 -22.20
N GLU A 382 102.36 21.54 -22.64
CA GLU A 382 102.46 22.42 -23.82
C GLU A 382 103.32 23.66 -23.53
N ARG A 383 103.12 24.34 -22.39
CA ARG A 383 103.92 25.52 -22.02
C ARG A 383 105.42 25.21 -21.84
N VAL A 384 105.74 24.07 -21.21
CA VAL A 384 107.14 23.58 -21.08
C VAL A 384 107.78 23.27 -22.44
N LYS A 385 106.97 22.98 -23.46
CA LYS A 385 107.43 22.69 -24.82
C LYS A 385 107.72 23.97 -25.60
N GLU A 386 106.93 25.03 -25.43
CA GLU A 386 107.16 26.34 -26.06
C GLU A 386 108.43 27.03 -25.54
N GLU A 387 108.67 26.96 -24.24
CA GLU A 387 109.84 27.58 -23.59
C GLU A 387 111.14 26.96 -24.11
N LYS A 388 111.18 25.63 -24.23
CA LYS A 388 112.34 24.87 -24.71
C LYS A 388 112.65 25.08 -26.21
N VAL A 389 111.64 25.37 -27.02
CA VAL A 389 111.83 25.66 -28.47
C VAL A 389 112.56 26.98 -28.70
N LYS A 390 112.51 27.95 -27.78
CA LYS A 390 113.28 29.20 -27.89
C LYS A 390 114.78 28.98 -27.63
N GLU A 391 115.11 28.23 -26.60
CA GLU A 391 116.51 27.89 -26.27
C GLU A 391 117.26 27.14 -27.39
N ASP A 392 116.54 26.32 -28.19
CA ASP A 392 117.11 25.54 -29.30
C ASP A 392 117.25 26.36 -30.61
N LEU A 393 116.68 27.57 -30.68
CA LEU A 393 116.82 28.47 -31.83
C LEU A 393 118.05 29.38 -31.70
N GLU A 394 118.22 30.05 -30.55
CA GLU A 394 119.35 30.98 -30.32
C GLU A 394 120.72 30.28 -30.42
N LYS A 395 120.81 29.02 -29.98
CA LYS A 395 122.04 28.20 -30.10
C LYS A 395 122.40 27.88 -31.56
N ARG A 396 121.42 27.85 -32.45
CA ARG A 396 121.58 27.43 -33.86
C ARG A 396 122.06 28.52 -34.80
N GLU A 397 121.75 29.79 -34.51
CA GLU A 397 122.31 30.92 -35.29
C GLU A 397 123.82 31.05 -35.07
N ILE A 398 124.29 30.80 -33.85
CA ILE A 398 125.71 30.88 -33.47
C ILE A 398 126.55 29.79 -34.19
N GLU A 399 126.04 28.55 -34.31
CA GLU A 399 126.73 27.48 -35.05
C GLU A 399 126.85 27.79 -36.55
N LEU A 400 125.78 28.33 -37.17
CA LEU A 400 125.71 28.62 -38.61
C LEU A 400 126.68 29.73 -39.07
N GLU A 401 127.03 30.68 -38.20
CA GLU A 401 127.95 31.77 -38.57
C GLU A 401 129.43 31.34 -38.54
N ASP A 402 129.80 30.39 -37.68
CA ASP A 402 131.18 29.89 -37.60
C ASP A 402 131.50 28.84 -38.69
N GLU A 403 130.51 28.05 -39.14
CA GLU A 403 130.67 27.19 -40.33
C GLU A 403 130.96 28.00 -41.60
N ARG A 404 130.30 29.16 -41.78
CA ARG A 404 130.49 30.02 -42.97
C ARG A 404 131.91 30.55 -43.11
N LYS A 405 132.63 30.81 -42.01
CA LYS A 405 134.05 31.20 -42.06
C LYS A 405 134.93 30.05 -42.56
N LYS A 406 134.76 28.85 -42.02
CA LYS A 406 135.57 27.66 -42.34
C LYS A 406 135.43 27.22 -43.81
N GLN A 407 134.27 27.43 -44.43
CA GLN A 407 134.06 27.10 -45.85
C GLN A 407 134.88 28.00 -46.79
N VAL A 408 135.08 29.28 -46.46
CA VAL A 408 135.82 30.24 -47.33
C VAL A 408 137.32 29.95 -47.35
N GLU A 409 137.94 29.60 -46.20
CA GLU A 409 139.36 29.21 -46.17
C GLU A 409 139.62 27.92 -46.96
N ALA A 410 138.73 26.94 -46.86
CA ALA A 410 138.87 25.66 -47.56
C ALA A 410 138.82 25.78 -49.09
N GLU A 411 138.08 26.75 -49.64
CA GLU A 411 138.01 26.98 -51.09
C GLU A 411 139.27 27.69 -51.62
N ALA A 412 139.85 28.60 -50.84
CA ALA A 412 141.08 29.31 -51.20
C ALA A 412 142.27 28.34 -51.35
N LEU A 413 142.40 27.37 -50.44
CA LEU A 413 143.48 26.38 -50.47
C LEU A 413 143.43 25.48 -51.72
N ARG A 414 142.23 25.00 -52.10
CA ARG A 414 142.03 24.15 -53.29
C ARG A 414 142.43 24.84 -54.60
N LYS A 415 142.24 26.15 -54.70
CA LYS A 415 142.62 26.96 -55.88
C LYS A 415 144.14 27.17 -56.01
N ALA A 416 144.93 26.88 -54.97
CA ALA A 416 146.39 26.95 -55.02
C ALA A 416 147.01 25.66 -55.59
N GLU A 417 146.60 24.48 -55.12
CA GLU A 417 147.13 23.18 -55.57
C GLU A 417 146.89 22.95 -57.07
N GLU A 418 145.73 23.36 -57.58
CA GLU A 418 145.35 23.14 -58.98
C GLU A 418 146.21 23.92 -59.99
N LYS A 419 146.92 24.97 -59.55
CA LYS A 419 147.87 25.71 -60.38
C LYS A 419 149.19 24.96 -60.56
N GLN A 420 149.80 24.50 -59.45
CA GLN A 420 151.11 23.81 -59.49
C GLN A 420 151.06 22.56 -60.38
N ARG A 421 149.97 21.79 -60.28
CA ARG A 421 149.75 20.56 -61.07
C ARG A 421 149.68 20.80 -62.59
N LYS A 422 149.35 22.02 -63.03
CA LYS A 422 149.29 22.41 -64.46
C LYS A 422 150.63 22.89 -65.01
N GLU A 423 151.57 23.34 -64.17
CA GLU A 423 152.93 23.68 -64.60
C GLU A 423 153.81 22.43 -64.77
N GLU A 424 153.71 21.47 -63.86
CA GLU A 424 154.51 20.23 -63.92
C GLU A 424 154.27 19.43 -65.21
N GLN A 425 153.01 19.33 -65.66
CA GLN A 425 152.66 18.67 -66.92
C GLN A 425 153.26 19.37 -68.15
N LYS A 426 153.36 20.71 -68.15
CA LYS A 426 153.99 21.46 -69.25
C LYS A 426 155.50 21.22 -69.30
N ARG A 427 156.15 20.98 -68.16
CA ARG A 427 157.61 20.74 -68.11
C ARG A 427 158.01 19.42 -68.76
N LYS A 428 157.21 18.35 -68.61
CA LYS A 428 157.44 17.06 -69.29
C LYS A 428 157.39 17.20 -70.82
N ARG A 429 156.34 17.83 -71.35
CA ARG A 429 156.13 18.03 -72.80
C ARG A 429 157.25 18.77 -73.55
N ARG A 430 158.17 19.48 -72.87
CA ARG A 430 159.37 20.04 -73.51
C ARG A 430 160.45 18.98 -73.76
N MET A 431 160.71 18.11 -72.79
CA MET A 431 161.81 17.15 -72.87
C MET A 431 161.55 16.05 -73.92
N ASP A 432 160.28 15.69 -74.11
CA ASP A 432 159.87 14.72 -75.14
C ASP A 432 160.21 15.18 -76.58
N LEU A 433 160.26 16.51 -76.82
CA LEU A 433 160.55 17.10 -78.13
C LEU A 433 162.06 17.28 -78.38
N GLU A 434 162.85 17.65 -77.36
CA GLU A 434 164.32 17.66 -77.47
C GLU A 434 164.87 16.27 -77.84
N HIS A 435 164.21 15.20 -77.39
CA HIS A 435 164.58 13.83 -77.73
C HIS A 435 164.40 13.51 -79.23
N GLN A 436 163.38 14.08 -79.88
CA GLN A 436 163.16 13.91 -81.33
C GLN A 436 164.19 14.67 -82.18
N GLU A 437 164.68 15.81 -81.70
CA GLU A 437 165.78 16.52 -82.37
C GLU A 437 167.09 15.70 -82.33
N TYR A 438 167.33 15.01 -81.20
CA TYR A 438 168.53 14.19 -81.00
C TYR A 438 168.61 13.00 -81.97
N GLU A 439 167.51 12.25 -82.16
CA GLU A 439 167.49 11.10 -83.09
C GLU A 439 167.80 11.51 -84.54
N LEU A 440 167.23 12.64 -85.01
CA LEU A 440 167.43 13.14 -86.36
C LEU A 440 168.89 13.54 -86.61
N ARG A 441 169.53 14.23 -85.64
CA ARG A 441 170.98 14.53 -85.70
C ARG A 441 171.82 13.24 -85.74
N HIS A 442 171.45 12.22 -84.96
CA HIS A 442 172.19 10.95 -84.91
C HIS A 442 172.08 10.15 -86.23
N LYS A 443 170.97 10.30 -86.97
CA LYS A 443 170.76 9.67 -88.28
C LYS A 443 171.67 10.25 -89.38
N ILE A 444 171.98 11.55 -89.29
CA ILE A 444 172.89 12.25 -90.21
C ILE A 444 174.34 11.78 -89.99
N LEU A 445 174.81 11.73 -88.74
CA LEU A 445 176.18 11.31 -88.39
C LEU A 445 176.54 9.89 -88.87
N LYS A 446 175.57 8.97 -88.85
CA LYS A 446 175.82 7.56 -89.20
C LYS A 446 176.18 7.37 -90.68
N ASN A 447 175.66 8.21 -91.57
CA ASN A 447 175.96 8.17 -93.00
C ASN A 447 177.35 8.76 -93.35
N VAL A 448 177.96 9.52 -92.43
CA VAL A 448 179.32 10.06 -92.61
C VAL A 448 180.36 9.01 -92.21
N LYS A 449 180.27 8.46 -91.00
CA LYS A 449 181.26 7.48 -90.48
C LYS A 449 181.36 6.19 -91.28
N ALA A 450 180.25 5.69 -91.83
CA ALA A 450 180.24 4.52 -92.70
C ALA A 450 181.06 4.70 -94.01
N LYS A 451 181.48 5.93 -94.31
CA LYS A 451 182.36 6.30 -95.43
C LYS A 451 183.84 6.39 -95.03
N GLU A 452 184.14 6.38 -93.74
CA GLU A 452 185.49 6.49 -93.17
C GLU A 452 186.00 5.15 -92.65
N GLU A 453 185.19 4.37 -91.94
CA GLU A 453 185.61 3.08 -91.33
C GLU A 453 186.12 2.06 -92.38
N LYS A 454 185.61 2.15 -93.62
CA LYS A 454 186.11 1.39 -94.79
C LYS A 454 187.58 1.65 -95.16
N LYS A 455 188.24 2.65 -94.57
CA LYS A 455 189.68 2.95 -94.78
C LYS A 455 190.58 2.43 -93.66
N GLU A 456 190.05 2.12 -92.48
CA GLU A 456 190.85 1.70 -91.33
C GLU A 456 190.91 0.18 -91.17
N GLU A 457 189.91 -0.55 -91.67
CA GLU A 457 189.80 -1.99 -91.41
C GLU A 457 190.92 -2.81 -92.10
N GLU A 458 191.44 -2.35 -93.26
CA GLU A 458 192.61 -2.91 -93.94
C GLU A 458 193.91 -2.84 -93.11
N ILE A 459 194.00 -1.90 -92.16
CA ILE A 459 195.22 -1.64 -91.37
C ILE A 459 195.35 -2.64 -90.21
N ARG A 460 194.23 -3.19 -89.71
CA ARG A 460 194.17 -3.75 -88.35
C ARG A 460 194.45 -5.25 -88.23
N GLU A 461 194.32 -6.02 -89.32
CA GLU A 461 194.40 -7.48 -89.24
C GLU A 461 195.79 -8.02 -88.86
N GLN A 462 196.86 -7.25 -89.12
CA GLN A 462 198.26 -7.67 -88.98
C GLN A 462 198.78 -7.88 -87.50
N LEU A 463 197.96 -7.90 -86.42
CA LEU A 463 198.40 -7.52 -85.02
C LEU A 463 198.15 -8.37 -83.68
N ARG A 464 197.43 -9.52 -83.50
CA ARG A 464 196.42 -9.73 -82.32
C ARG A 464 196.49 -10.82 -81.06
N LYS A 465 196.50 -10.54 -79.62
CA LYS A 465 196.30 -11.36 -78.18
C LYS A 465 196.26 -10.70 -76.59
N LYS A 466 195.72 -11.18 -75.29
CA LYS A 466 195.97 -10.90 -73.65
C LYS A 466 195.07 -11.51 -72.29
N LEU A 467 195.22 -11.26 -70.85
CA LEU A 467 194.66 -11.95 -69.44
C LEU A 467 194.52 -11.31 -67.83
N ALA A 468 193.90 -11.85 -66.62
CA ALA A 468 193.77 -11.38 -65.03
C ALA A 468 193.15 -12.23 -63.64
N LYS A 469 193.06 -11.86 -62.20
CA LYS A 469 192.35 -12.50 -60.82
C LYS A 469 192.45 -12.14 -59.10
N LYS A 470 191.40 -12.23 -58.08
CA LYS A 470 191.01 -12.60 -56.48
C LYS A 470 191.38 -12.12 -54.84
N ARG A 471 190.53 -12.14 -53.62
CA ARG A 471 190.76 -12.13 -51.95
C ARG A 471 189.62 -11.96 -50.63
N GLY A 472 189.78 -12.15 -49.18
CA GLY A 472 188.92 -11.71 -47.81
C GLY A 472 188.78 -12.38 -46.20
N LYS A 473 188.33 -11.79 -44.92
CA LYS A 473 187.90 -12.36 -43.38
C LYS A 473 187.49 -11.51 -41.92
N VAL A 474 187.11 -12.00 -40.57
CA VAL A 474 186.51 -11.30 -39.16
C VAL A 474 186.41 -11.89 -37.51
N LYS A 475 185.84 -11.33 -36.27
CA LYS A 475 185.75 -11.75 -34.64
C LYS A 475 184.92 -11.03 -33.28
N LEU A 476 185.00 -11.27 -31.82
CA LEU A 476 184.05 -10.98 -30.47
C LEU A 476 184.41 -10.86 -28.75
N LYS A 477 183.54 -10.60 -27.57
CA LYS A 477 183.77 -10.38 -25.91
C LYS A 477 182.65 -10.35 -24.56
N SER A 478 182.87 -10.27 -23.10
CA SER A 478 181.93 -10.28 -21.71
C SER A 478 182.22 -9.71 -20.09
N ALA A 479 181.44 -9.77 -18.83
CA ALA A 479 181.66 -9.42 -17.19
C ALA A 479 180.55 -9.36 -15.82
N ILE A 480 180.75 -9.32 -14.34
CA ILE A 480 179.80 -9.15 -12.95
C ILE A 480 180.22 -9.00 -11.24
N VAL A 481 179.41 -8.73 -10.02
CA VAL A 481 179.71 -8.55 -8.36
C VAL A 481 178.65 -8.52 -6.96
N LEU A 482 178.87 -8.26 -5.50
CA LEU A 482 177.98 -8.40 -4.08
C LEU A 482 178.03 -7.63 -2.48
N LYS A 483 177.50 -8.06 -1.16
CA LYS A 483 177.06 -7.48 0.35
C LYS A 483 177.95 -6.67 1.47
N LYS A 484 177.28 -5.87 2.38
CA LYS A 484 177.55 -5.01 3.64
C LYS A 484 177.84 -3.53 3.39
#